data_AF-A0AB34CGX1-F1
#
_entry.id   AF-A0AB34CGX1-F1
#
_cell.length_a   1.000
_cell.length_b   1.000
_cell.length_c   1.000
_cell.angle_alpha   90.00
_cell.angle_beta   90.00
_cell.angle_gamma   90.00
#
_symmetry.space_group_name_H-M   'P 1'
#
loop_
_entity.id
_entity.type
_entity.pdbx_description
1 polymer ?
#
loop_
_entity_poly.entity_id
_entity_poly.type
_entity_poly.pdbx_seq_one_letter_code
_entity_poly.pdbx_strand_id
1 'polypeptide(L)'
;MRSPMNRNITHALVNTVNNIMMNGNDVGSRDQEQREILSTLTKISHPTERFLVLPHRNNNVFAQVAETMWVLAGRDDLHFLKHYLPRAEDYSDDSLTWRAAYGPRLRKWKGKVDQLQGVVNRLREDPLTKRAVMNIFDPETDYQETKDVPCNNWLHFIQRGGYLDLHVTVRANDAIWGFSGINFFEWSVLHEIIANTLGWKVGKLSWYVGTFHIYNRHYSTAEKISSMKNPVSMYECQINPTKITTCAENIDEVLAMVFQAEEASRNGNFKNSSEIEKNIADPFFRKAATLLKIYNALQLNVDRDIINNYLKELGNSDFHIAALEYLSRKWKSQETLAAVSTISDEFYQAFTSMKNPVNSSLIT
;
A
#
# COMPACT_ATOMS: atom_id res chain seq x y z
N MET A 1 -26.77 13.22 -0.61
CA MET A 1 -25.75 13.66 -1.60
C MET A 1 -24.93 12.45 -2.06
N ARG A 2 -24.52 12.38 -3.33
CA ARG A 2 -23.59 11.32 -3.79
C ARG A 2 -22.20 11.60 -3.21
N SER A 3 -21.52 10.60 -2.63
CA SER A 3 -20.13 10.77 -2.18
C SER A 3 -19.26 11.31 -3.31
N PRO A 4 -18.37 12.29 -3.05
CA PRO A 4 -17.51 12.84 -4.07
C PRO A 4 -16.58 11.76 -4.63
N MET A 5 -16.27 11.86 -5.92
CA MET A 5 -15.29 10.99 -6.57
C MET A 5 -13.90 11.54 -6.33
N ASN A 6 -13.01 10.73 -5.77
CA ASN A 6 -11.60 11.06 -5.64
C ASN A 6 -10.85 10.58 -6.88
N ARG A 7 -9.81 11.31 -7.29
CA ARG A 7 -8.94 10.83 -8.36
C ARG A 7 -8.18 9.58 -7.92
N ASN A 8 -7.41 9.71 -6.85
CA ASN A 8 -6.45 8.73 -6.35
C ASN A 8 -6.35 8.77 -4.81
N ILE A 9 -5.38 8.04 -4.25
CA ILE A 9 -5.22 7.93 -2.78
C ILE A 9 -4.90 9.25 -2.10
N THR A 10 -4.14 10.14 -2.74
CA THR A 10 -3.82 11.45 -2.17
C THR A 10 -5.08 12.26 -1.89
N HIS A 11 -5.95 12.37 -2.90
CA HIS A 11 -7.23 13.06 -2.76
C HIS A 11 -8.16 12.35 -1.79
N ALA A 12 -8.22 11.02 -1.87
CA ALA A 12 -9.07 10.21 -1.01
C ALA A 12 -8.68 10.36 0.46
N LEU A 13 -7.39 10.36 0.79
CA LEU A 13 -6.90 10.59 2.14
C LEU A 13 -7.25 12.00 2.62
N VAL A 14 -6.92 13.05 1.86
CA VAL A 14 -7.17 14.44 2.28
C VAL A 14 -8.66 14.67 2.53
N ASN A 15 -9.52 14.22 1.63
CA ASN A 15 -10.97 14.34 1.79
C ASN A 15 -11.49 13.51 2.98
N THR A 16 -10.94 12.32 3.21
CA THR A 16 -11.30 11.48 4.36
C THR A 16 -10.90 12.15 5.67
N VAL A 17 -9.66 12.65 5.77
CA VAL A 17 -9.16 13.35 6.96
C VAL A 17 -9.98 14.60 7.23
N ASN A 18 -10.25 15.43 6.20
CA ASN A 18 -11.12 16.59 6.35
C ASN A 18 -12.50 16.21 6.90
N ASN A 19 -13.10 15.15 6.38
CA ASN A 19 -14.40 14.69 6.84
C ASN A 19 -14.36 14.22 8.30
N ILE A 20 -13.34 13.45 8.70
CA ILE A 20 -13.16 13.01 10.09
C ILE A 20 -12.94 14.21 11.03
N MET A 21 -12.08 15.16 10.65
CA MET A 21 -11.78 16.33 11.48
C MET A 21 -12.99 17.26 11.63
N MET A 22 -13.80 17.42 10.57
CA MET A 22 -14.97 18.31 10.59
C MET A 22 -16.21 17.68 11.23
N ASN A 23 -16.46 16.40 10.97
CA ASN A 23 -17.73 15.74 11.30
C ASN A 23 -17.57 14.56 12.27
N GLY A 24 -16.35 14.24 12.69
CA GLY A 24 -16.07 13.11 13.56
C GLY A 24 -16.30 13.42 15.03
N ASN A 25 -16.71 12.37 15.75
CA ASN A 25 -16.88 12.39 17.19
C ASN A 25 -15.65 11.76 17.86
N ASP A 26 -15.23 12.32 18.98
CA ASP A 26 -14.18 11.73 19.81
C ASP A 26 -14.77 10.55 20.61
N VAL A 27 -14.11 9.40 20.56
CA VAL A 27 -14.51 8.15 21.23
C VAL A 27 -13.27 7.46 21.83
N GLY A 28 -13.48 6.60 22.84
CA GLY A 28 -12.42 5.85 23.51
C GLY A 28 -12.02 6.42 24.88
N SER A 29 -11.01 5.79 25.49
CA SER A 29 -10.40 6.20 26.78
C SER A 29 -8.99 6.75 26.56
N ARG A 30 -8.40 7.43 27.56
CA ARG A 30 -7.14 8.23 27.47
C ARG A 30 -6.02 7.67 26.57
N ASP A 31 -5.79 6.35 26.53
CA ASP A 31 -4.69 5.74 25.76
C ASP A 31 -5.10 5.18 24.38
N GLN A 32 -6.41 5.18 24.06
CA GLN A 32 -6.97 4.74 22.76
C GLN A 32 -8.02 5.74 22.24
N GLU A 33 -7.89 7.00 22.61
CA GLU A 33 -8.77 8.05 22.11
C GLU A 33 -8.59 8.18 20.60
N GLN A 34 -9.72 8.28 19.89
CA GLN A 34 -9.77 8.44 18.46
C GLN A 34 -10.92 9.34 18.06
N ARG A 35 -10.77 10.00 16.93
CA ARG A 35 -11.85 10.73 16.27
C ARG A 35 -12.38 9.89 15.13
N GLU A 36 -13.68 9.66 15.08
CA GLU A 36 -14.27 8.77 14.07
C GLU A 36 -15.56 9.28 13.42
N ILE A 37 -15.80 8.78 12.22
CA ILE A 37 -17.07 8.86 11.51
C ILE A 37 -17.53 7.45 11.13
N LEU A 38 -18.85 7.27 11.03
CA LEU A 38 -19.45 5.96 10.78
C LEU A 38 -20.00 5.86 9.35
N SER A 39 -20.03 4.64 8.82
CA SER A 39 -20.75 4.26 7.60
C SER A 39 -20.41 5.12 6.38
N THR A 40 -19.13 5.21 6.06
CA THR A 40 -18.64 6.05 4.96
C THR A 40 -18.43 5.28 3.67
N LEU A 41 -18.63 5.99 2.55
CA LEU A 41 -18.29 5.52 1.22
C LEU A 41 -17.32 6.50 0.56
N THR A 42 -16.09 6.05 0.34
CA THR A 42 -15.06 6.76 -0.43
C THR A 42 -14.93 6.12 -1.80
N LYS A 43 -15.10 6.90 -2.88
CA LYS A 43 -14.96 6.41 -4.27
C LYS A 43 -13.69 6.94 -4.89
N ILE A 44 -12.99 6.09 -5.63
CA ILE A 44 -11.70 6.37 -6.24
C ILE A 44 -11.76 5.96 -7.72
N SER A 45 -11.42 6.89 -8.60
CA SER A 45 -11.56 6.72 -10.05
C SER A 45 -10.34 6.10 -10.73
N HIS A 46 -9.14 6.34 -10.21
CA HIS A 46 -7.88 5.85 -10.75
C HIS A 46 -7.14 5.05 -9.67
N PRO A 47 -7.60 3.84 -9.32
CA PRO A 47 -6.98 3.06 -8.25
C PRO A 47 -5.53 2.67 -8.56
N THR A 48 -5.11 2.67 -9.83
CA THR A 48 -3.72 2.42 -10.22
C THR A 48 -2.75 3.55 -9.83
N GLU A 49 -3.27 4.75 -9.55
CA GLU A 49 -2.50 5.88 -8.98
C GLU A 49 -2.31 5.65 -7.46
N ARG A 50 -1.44 4.69 -7.12
CA ARG A 50 -1.43 4.01 -5.82
C ARG A 50 -0.42 4.46 -4.78
N PHE A 51 0.67 5.10 -5.21
CA PHE A 51 1.67 5.59 -4.26
C PHE A 51 1.23 6.91 -3.66
N LEU A 52 1.25 6.96 -2.33
CA LEU A 52 0.95 8.17 -1.58
C LEU A 52 2.24 8.91 -1.26
N VAL A 53 2.44 10.01 -1.97
CA VAL A 53 3.52 10.97 -1.68
C VAL A 53 2.86 12.28 -1.27
N LEU A 54 2.61 12.41 0.03
CA LEU A 54 1.92 13.56 0.64
C LEU A 54 2.75 14.08 1.81
N PRO A 55 3.02 15.40 1.90
CA PRO A 55 3.76 15.95 3.03
C PRO A 55 3.12 15.61 4.37
N HIS A 56 3.96 15.44 5.40
CA HIS A 56 3.60 15.07 6.77
C HIS A 56 3.02 13.66 6.96
N ARG A 57 2.58 12.99 5.88
CA ARG A 57 2.12 11.61 5.96
C ARG A 57 3.27 10.64 6.24
N ASN A 58 4.48 10.93 5.75
CA ASN A 58 5.68 10.13 5.96
C ASN A 58 5.48 8.65 5.63
N ASN A 59 4.93 8.34 4.46
CA ASN A 59 4.65 6.95 4.09
C ASN A 59 5.95 6.13 4.02
N ASN A 60 5.88 4.84 4.39
CA ASN A 60 7.01 3.91 4.23
C ASN A 60 6.75 3.04 3.01
N VAL A 61 7.27 3.48 1.86
CA VAL A 61 7.11 2.77 0.58
C VAL A 61 7.68 1.36 0.61
N PHE A 62 8.77 1.15 1.36
CA PHE A 62 9.43 -0.16 1.46
C PHE A 62 8.54 -1.16 2.19
N ALA A 63 7.98 -0.77 3.34
CA ALA A 63 7.02 -1.60 4.07
C ALA A 63 5.75 -1.85 3.27
N GLN A 64 5.20 -0.82 2.62
CA GLN A 64 4.02 -0.91 1.77
C GLN A 64 4.19 -1.97 0.66
N VAL A 65 5.31 -1.94 -0.05
CA VAL A 65 5.61 -2.91 -1.11
C VAL A 65 5.90 -4.30 -0.53
N ALA A 66 6.72 -4.40 0.52
CA ALA A 66 7.07 -5.68 1.15
C ALA A 66 5.83 -6.43 1.65
N GLU A 67 4.95 -5.74 2.40
CA GLU A 67 3.72 -6.31 2.94
C GLU A 67 2.77 -6.74 1.81
N THR A 68 2.65 -5.96 0.75
CA THR A 68 1.82 -6.33 -0.41
C THR A 68 2.32 -7.60 -1.09
N MET A 69 3.64 -7.74 -1.31
CA MET A 69 4.20 -8.97 -1.89
C MET A 69 3.93 -10.17 -0.98
N TRP A 70 4.09 -9.98 0.33
CA TRP A 70 3.85 -10.99 1.36
C TRP A 70 2.37 -11.43 1.43
N VAL A 71 1.42 -10.48 1.37
CA VAL A 71 -0.03 -10.75 1.30
C VAL A 71 -0.37 -11.52 0.02
N LEU A 72 0.07 -11.04 -1.14
CA LEU A 72 -0.23 -11.69 -2.42
C LEU A 72 0.32 -13.13 -2.49
N ALA A 73 1.45 -13.39 -1.83
CA ALA A 73 2.08 -14.70 -1.75
C ALA A 73 1.39 -15.67 -0.78
N GLY A 74 0.36 -15.20 -0.06
CA GLY A 74 -0.34 -16.03 0.91
C GLY A 74 0.49 -16.34 2.15
N ARG A 75 1.40 -15.44 2.55
CA ARG A 75 2.29 -15.60 3.71
C ARG A 75 1.69 -14.97 4.96
N ASP A 76 2.05 -15.53 6.12
CA ASP A 76 1.77 -15.04 7.46
C ASP A 76 3.02 -14.98 8.36
N ASP A 77 4.20 -15.34 7.85
CA ASP A 77 5.41 -15.40 8.66
C ASP A 77 5.93 -14.00 9.05
N LEU A 78 6.25 -13.85 10.33
CA LEU A 78 6.88 -12.63 10.84
C LEU A 78 8.33 -12.49 10.42
N HIS A 79 9.02 -13.60 10.13
CA HIS A 79 10.45 -13.60 9.82
C HIS A 79 10.78 -12.64 8.67
N PHE A 80 10.00 -12.69 7.59
CA PHE A 80 10.11 -11.73 6.50
C PHE A 80 9.60 -10.35 6.91
N LEU A 81 8.39 -10.27 7.46
CA LEU A 81 7.67 -9.01 7.56
C LEU A 81 8.29 -8.05 8.59
N LYS A 82 8.84 -8.56 9.69
CA LYS A 82 9.45 -7.72 10.74
C LYS A 82 10.69 -6.96 10.28
N HIS A 83 11.35 -7.43 9.23
CA HIS A 83 12.47 -6.72 8.60
C HIS A 83 12.03 -5.37 8.05
N TYR A 84 10.79 -5.26 7.58
CA TYR A 84 10.23 -4.03 7.01
C TYR A 84 9.27 -3.30 7.95
N LEU A 85 8.60 -4.05 8.81
CA LEU A 85 7.61 -3.56 9.76
C LEU A 85 7.86 -4.16 11.16
N PRO A 86 8.83 -3.63 11.94
CA PRO A 86 9.22 -4.21 13.23
C PRO A 86 8.06 -4.39 14.23
N ARG A 87 7.06 -3.50 14.19
CA ARG A 87 5.84 -3.58 15.01
C ARG A 87 4.95 -4.79 14.70
N ALA A 88 5.23 -5.57 13.66
CA ALA A 88 4.46 -6.77 13.33
C ALA A 88 4.43 -7.78 14.49
N GLU A 89 5.47 -7.78 15.35
CA GLU A 89 5.52 -8.64 16.54
C GLU A 89 4.41 -8.32 17.56
N ASP A 90 3.94 -7.06 17.61
CA ASP A 90 2.87 -6.63 18.53
C ASP A 90 1.51 -7.30 18.22
N TYR A 91 1.34 -7.78 16.98
CA TYR A 91 0.10 -8.36 16.45
C TYR A 91 0.15 -9.89 16.34
N SER A 92 1.13 -10.51 17.00
CA SER A 92 1.35 -11.96 16.94
C SER A 92 1.13 -12.64 18.28
N ASP A 93 0.27 -13.65 18.27
CA ASP A 93 -0.02 -14.45 19.45
C ASP A 93 1.12 -15.43 19.77
N ASP A 94 1.86 -15.91 18.76
CA ASP A 94 2.88 -16.97 18.87
C ASP A 94 4.32 -16.52 18.59
N SER A 95 4.52 -15.25 18.24
CA SER A 95 5.80 -14.66 17.83
C SER A 95 6.42 -15.28 16.55
N LEU A 96 5.65 -16.07 15.80
CA LEU A 96 6.07 -16.69 14.54
C LEU A 96 5.25 -16.18 13.36
N THR A 97 3.95 -16.01 13.55
CA THR A 97 2.99 -15.62 12.51
C THR A 97 2.22 -14.36 12.89
N TRP A 98 1.89 -13.52 11.90
CA TRP A 98 0.95 -12.43 12.12
C TRP A 98 -0.47 -12.98 12.07
N ARG A 99 -1.16 -12.92 13.20
CA ARG A 99 -2.45 -13.56 13.39
C ARG A 99 -3.57 -13.12 12.44
N ALA A 100 -3.61 -11.83 12.09
CA ALA A 100 -4.59 -11.26 11.17
C ALA A 100 -4.10 -11.13 9.72
N ALA A 101 -3.01 -11.81 9.35
CA ALA A 101 -2.44 -11.78 8.01
C ALA A 101 -3.50 -12.05 6.93
N TYR A 102 -3.60 -11.16 5.93
CA TYR A 102 -4.57 -11.35 4.84
C TYR A 102 -4.14 -12.46 3.88
N GLY A 103 -2.85 -12.72 3.75
CA GLY A 103 -2.32 -13.68 2.78
C GLY A 103 -2.98 -15.06 2.87
N PRO A 104 -2.92 -15.77 4.01
CA PRO A 104 -3.55 -17.09 4.13
C PRO A 104 -5.06 -17.02 3.95
N ARG A 105 -5.71 -15.94 4.35
CA ARG A 105 -7.15 -15.76 4.12
C ARG A 105 -7.48 -15.72 2.63
N LEU A 106 -6.67 -15.03 1.82
CA LEU A 106 -6.93 -14.88 0.39
C LEU A 106 -6.50 -16.10 -0.43
N ARG A 107 -5.33 -16.69 -0.12
CA ARG A 107 -4.68 -17.70 -0.96
C ARG A 107 -4.81 -19.14 -0.44
N LYS A 108 -5.01 -19.32 0.87
CA LYS A 108 -4.91 -20.61 1.55
C LYS A 108 -5.97 -20.76 2.66
N TRP A 109 -7.19 -20.28 2.44
CA TRP A 109 -8.20 -20.26 3.50
C TRP A 109 -8.49 -21.68 3.96
N LYS A 110 -8.28 -21.94 5.26
CA LYS A 110 -8.32 -23.26 5.91
C LYS A 110 -7.45 -24.31 5.22
N GLY A 111 -6.35 -23.88 4.61
CA GLY A 111 -5.43 -24.73 3.83
C GLY A 111 -6.04 -25.32 2.56
N LYS A 112 -7.22 -24.85 2.12
CA LYS A 112 -8.03 -25.51 1.09
C LYS A 112 -8.47 -24.60 -0.04
N VAL A 113 -8.72 -23.32 0.23
CA VAL A 113 -9.36 -22.42 -0.74
C VAL A 113 -8.43 -21.27 -1.12
N ASP A 114 -8.06 -21.21 -2.40
CA ASP A 114 -7.50 -20.02 -3.04
C ASP A 114 -8.65 -19.16 -3.59
N GLN A 115 -8.99 -18.10 -2.88
CA GLN A 115 -10.09 -17.20 -3.25
C GLN A 115 -9.73 -16.32 -4.45
N LEU A 116 -8.44 -16.08 -4.72
CA LEU A 116 -8.02 -15.32 -5.90
C LEU A 116 -8.36 -16.13 -7.15
N GLN A 117 -7.95 -17.40 -7.19
CA GLN A 117 -8.32 -18.30 -8.28
C GLN A 117 -9.84 -18.51 -8.36
N GLY A 118 -10.50 -18.61 -7.20
CA GLY A 118 -11.96 -18.72 -7.13
C GLY A 118 -12.70 -17.55 -7.78
N VAL A 119 -12.26 -16.31 -7.52
CA VAL A 119 -12.81 -15.10 -8.15
C VAL A 119 -12.54 -15.07 -9.65
N VAL A 120 -11.30 -15.36 -10.07
CA VAL A 120 -10.93 -15.39 -11.49
C VAL A 120 -11.78 -16.41 -12.25
N ASN A 121 -11.91 -17.63 -11.73
CA ASN A 121 -12.72 -18.68 -12.34
C ASN A 121 -14.19 -18.26 -12.44
N ARG A 122 -14.75 -17.68 -11.36
CA ARG A 122 -16.14 -17.20 -11.35
C ARG A 122 -16.40 -16.15 -12.43
N LEU A 123 -15.49 -15.21 -12.59
CA LEU A 123 -15.61 -14.12 -13.57
C LEU A 123 -15.38 -14.61 -15.01
N ARG A 124 -14.60 -15.68 -15.21
CA ARG A 124 -14.48 -16.34 -16.52
C ARG A 124 -15.76 -17.07 -16.90
N GLU A 125 -16.36 -17.79 -15.95
CA GLU A 125 -17.60 -18.54 -16.16
C GLU A 125 -18.80 -17.61 -16.41
N ASP A 126 -18.92 -16.55 -15.62
CA ASP A 126 -19.98 -15.53 -15.74
C ASP A 126 -19.39 -14.13 -15.52
N PRO A 127 -19.01 -13.43 -16.61
CA PRO A 127 -18.47 -12.08 -16.52
C PRO A 127 -19.35 -11.07 -15.78
N LEU A 128 -20.69 -11.24 -15.80
CA LEU A 128 -21.61 -10.31 -15.15
C LEU A 128 -22.03 -10.74 -13.75
N THR A 129 -21.40 -11.79 -13.23
CA THR A 129 -21.69 -12.37 -11.92
C THR A 129 -21.68 -11.33 -10.81
N LYS A 130 -22.52 -11.56 -9.80
CA LYS A 130 -22.57 -10.78 -8.56
C LYS A 130 -21.93 -11.54 -7.39
N ARG A 131 -21.20 -12.62 -7.70
CA ARG A 131 -20.72 -13.62 -6.73
C ARG A 131 -19.19 -13.71 -6.68
N ALA A 132 -18.49 -12.80 -7.36
CA ALA A 132 -17.03 -12.73 -7.36
C ALA A 132 -16.53 -11.99 -6.10
N VAL A 133 -16.48 -12.72 -4.99
CA VAL A 133 -16.18 -12.20 -3.66
C VAL A 133 -15.03 -12.97 -3.02
N MET A 134 -14.13 -12.25 -2.34
CA MET A 134 -13.14 -12.80 -1.42
C MET A 134 -13.46 -12.33 -0.01
N ASN A 135 -13.48 -13.24 0.97
CA ASN A 135 -13.75 -12.94 2.37
C ASN A 135 -12.45 -12.97 3.20
N ILE A 136 -12.27 -12.02 4.11
CA ILE A 136 -11.07 -11.86 4.94
C ILE A 136 -11.39 -12.13 6.41
N PHE A 137 -12.46 -11.53 6.93
CA PHE A 137 -12.91 -11.77 8.30
C PHE A 137 -13.49 -13.19 8.42
N ASP A 138 -12.96 -13.99 9.34
CA ASP A 138 -13.34 -15.38 9.54
C ASP A 138 -13.89 -15.57 10.97
N PRO A 139 -15.21 -15.76 11.14
CA PRO A 139 -15.81 -15.95 12.46
C PRO A 139 -15.22 -17.12 13.26
N GLU A 140 -14.70 -18.16 12.60
CA GLU A 140 -14.13 -19.32 13.31
C GLU A 140 -12.87 -18.94 14.08
N THR A 141 -12.06 -18.06 13.50
CA THR A 141 -10.79 -17.63 14.12
C THR A 141 -10.94 -16.29 14.82
N ASP A 142 -11.73 -15.37 14.30
CA ASP A 142 -11.67 -13.94 14.67
C ASP A 142 -12.62 -13.55 15.81
N TYR A 143 -13.40 -14.50 16.35
CA TYR A 143 -14.15 -14.34 17.60
C TYR A 143 -13.39 -14.77 18.85
N GLN A 144 -12.20 -15.35 18.68
CA GLN A 144 -11.36 -15.77 19.78
C GLN A 144 -10.60 -14.59 20.38
N GLU A 145 -10.17 -14.72 21.64
CA GLU A 145 -9.26 -13.77 22.26
C GLU A 145 -7.90 -13.83 21.55
N THR A 146 -7.44 -12.69 21.05
CA THR A 146 -6.23 -12.57 20.25
C THR A 146 -5.70 -11.15 20.30
N LYS A 147 -4.40 -10.97 20.03
CA LYS A 147 -3.80 -9.64 19.90
C LYS A 147 -4.25 -8.90 18.64
N ASP A 148 -4.70 -9.59 17.60
CA ASP A 148 -5.07 -8.93 16.36
C ASP A 148 -6.20 -9.62 15.58
N VAL A 149 -7.05 -8.78 14.98
CA VAL A 149 -8.23 -9.18 14.21
C VAL A 149 -8.24 -8.40 12.91
N PRO A 150 -8.42 -9.06 11.74
CA PRO A 150 -8.38 -8.36 10.46
C PRO A 150 -9.44 -7.27 10.40
N CYS A 151 -9.04 -6.11 9.88
CA CYS A 151 -9.92 -4.94 9.81
C CYS A 151 -10.74 -4.91 8.50
N ASN A 152 -10.23 -5.53 7.44
CA ASN A 152 -10.93 -5.71 6.17
C ASN A 152 -11.88 -6.92 6.25
N ASN A 153 -13.09 -6.80 5.70
CA ASN A 153 -14.10 -7.86 5.71
C ASN A 153 -14.11 -8.65 4.41
N TRP A 154 -14.33 -7.99 3.27
CA TRP A 154 -14.37 -8.65 1.96
C TRP A 154 -13.97 -7.72 0.82
N LEU A 155 -13.68 -8.34 -0.31
CA LEU A 155 -13.42 -7.74 -1.61
C LEU A 155 -14.44 -8.26 -2.61
N HIS A 156 -15.16 -7.38 -3.31
CA HIS A 156 -16.18 -7.76 -4.29
C HIS A 156 -15.87 -7.13 -5.64
N PHE A 157 -15.70 -7.99 -6.65
CA PHE A 157 -15.33 -7.61 -8.00
C PHE A 157 -16.56 -7.62 -8.91
N ILE A 158 -16.78 -6.53 -9.65
CA ILE A 158 -17.93 -6.39 -10.54
C ILE A 158 -17.45 -5.88 -11.89
N GLN A 159 -17.64 -6.67 -12.94
CA GLN A 159 -17.35 -6.22 -14.29
C GLN A 159 -18.54 -5.49 -14.90
N ARG A 160 -18.33 -4.32 -15.50
CA ARG A 160 -19.31 -3.66 -16.37
C ARG A 160 -18.62 -2.98 -17.55
N GLY A 161 -19.09 -3.25 -18.77
CA GLY A 161 -18.64 -2.53 -19.96
C GLY A 161 -17.14 -2.61 -20.23
N GLY A 162 -16.50 -3.74 -19.89
CA GLY A 162 -15.06 -3.94 -20.07
C GLY A 162 -14.19 -3.38 -18.95
N TYR A 163 -14.79 -2.83 -17.88
CA TYR A 163 -14.11 -2.37 -16.68
C TYR A 163 -14.43 -3.29 -15.51
N LEU A 164 -13.41 -3.68 -14.74
CA LEU A 164 -13.58 -4.38 -13.48
C LEU A 164 -13.59 -3.35 -12.36
N ASP A 165 -14.70 -3.17 -11.65
CA ASP A 165 -14.77 -2.37 -10.42
C ASP A 165 -14.43 -3.25 -9.21
N LEU A 166 -13.81 -2.66 -8.18
CA LEU A 166 -13.54 -3.31 -6.90
C LEU A 166 -14.27 -2.58 -5.77
N HIS A 167 -15.06 -3.32 -4.99
CA HIS A 167 -15.68 -2.85 -3.76
C HIS A 167 -14.99 -3.49 -2.56
N VAL A 168 -14.41 -2.66 -1.70
CA VAL A 168 -13.76 -3.07 -0.46
C VAL A 168 -14.66 -2.72 0.71
N THR A 169 -14.92 -3.66 1.60
CA THR A 169 -15.67 -3.41 2.85
C THR A 169 -14.76 -3.66 4.04
N VAL A 170 -14.72 -2.68 4.94
CA VAL A 170 -13.81 -2.63 6.09
C VAL A 170 -14.62 -2.27 7.34
N ARG A 171 -14.51 -3.06 8.41
CA ARG A 171 -15.30 -2.83 9.63
C ARG A 171 -14.80 -1.63 10.40
N ALA A 172 -13.48 -1.43 10.41
CA ALA A 172 -12.79 -0.34 11.07
C ALA A 172 -11.50 -0.03 10.31
N ASN A 173 -11.20 1.23 10.03
CA ASN A 173 -9.98 1.57 9.29
C ASN A 173 -9.31 2.83 9.85
N ASP A 174 -8.04 2.71 10.23
CA ASP A 174 -7.18 3.86 10.51
C ASP A 174 -6.94 4.61 9.20
N ALA A 175 -7.46 5.84 9.10
CA ALA A 175 -7.36 6.66 7.89
C ALA A 175 -5.90 7.01 7.56
N ILE A 176 -5.07 7.22 8.57
CA ILE A 176 -3.67 7.59 8.39
C ILE A 176 -2.87 6.36 8.00
N TRP A 177 -2.82 5.30 8.80
CA TRP A 177 -1.91 4.18 8.52
C TRP A 177 -2.52 3.03 7.75
N GLY A 178 -3.73 2.59 8.09
CA GLY A 178 -4.37 1.43 7.46
C GLY A 178 -4.78 1.72 6.03
N PHE A 179 -5.71 2.66 5.86
CA PHE A 179 -6.28 3.03 4.56
C PHE A 179 -5.23 3.53 3.58
N SER A 180 -4.53 4.60 3.95
CA SER A 180 -3.64 5.33 3.04
C SER A 180 -2.20 4.82 3.01
N GLY A 181 -1.86 3.90 3.91
CA GLY A 181 -0.62 3.12 3.86
C GLY A 181 -0.81 1.88 3.02
N ILE A 182 -1.07 0.74 3.67
CA ILE A 182 -1.00 -0.56 3.00
C ILE A 182 -2.30 -0.92 2.28
N ASN A 183 -3.48 -0.75 2.89
CA ASN A 183 -4.69 -1.41 2.40
C ASN A 183 -5.14 -0.91 1.02
N PHE A 184 -5.08 0.39 0.77
CA PHE A 184 -5.39 0.88 -0.57
C PHE A 184 -4.40 0.35 -1.62
N PHE A 185 -3.10 0.34 -1.28
CA PHE A 185 -2.06 -0.09 -2.19
C PHE A 185 -2.23 -1.57 -2.55
N GLU A 186 -2.33 -2.46 -1.57
CA GLU A 186 -2.44 -3.90 -1.81
C GLU A 186 -3.69 -4.26 -2.60
N TRP A 187 -4.84 -3.64 -2.30
CA TRP A 187 -6.08 -3.89 -3.03
C TRP A 187 -6.04 -3.31 -4.43
N SER A 188 -5.37 -2.17 -4.65
CA SER A 188 -5.16 -1.64 -6.01
C SER A 188 -4.29 -2.55 -6.88
N VAL A 189 -3.30 -3.22 -6.29
CA VAL A 189 -2.41 -4.17 -6.97
C VAL A 189 -3.19 -5.43 -7.32
N LEU A 190 -3.90 -6.01 -6.35
CA LEU A 190 -4.77 -7.17 -6.56
C LEU A 190 -5.85 -6.90 -7.62
N HIS A 191 -6.43 -5.70 -7.59
CA HIS A 191 -7.43 -5.24 -8.55
C HIS A 191 -6.90 -5.23 -9.98
N GLU A 192 -5.71 -4.66 -10.20
CA GLU A 192 -5.08 -4.63 -11.53
C GLU A 192 -4.67 -6.03 -12.01
N ILE A 193 -4.15 -6.90 -11.12
CA ILE A 193 -3.84 -8.30 -11.46
C ILE A 193 -5.09 -9.01 -11.98
N ILE A 194 -6.21 -8.98 -11.26
CA ILE A 194 -7.44 -9.69 -11.67
C ILE A 194 -8.00 -9.07 -12.95
N ALA A 195 -7.98 -7.75 -13.10
CA ALA A 195 -8.44 -7.08 -14.32
C ALA A 195 -7.63 -7.54 -15.54
N ASN A 196 -6.30 -7.54 -15.44
CA ASN A 196 -5.39 -7.98 -16.51
C ASN A 196 -5.57 -9.47 -16.85
N THR A 197 -5.72 -10.31 -15.82
CA THR A 197 -5.97 -11.75 -15.96
C THR A 197 -7.19 -12.07 -16.82
N LEU A 198 -8.18 -11.17 -16.81
CA LEU A 198 -9.45 -11.31 -17.51
C LEU A 198 -9.54 -10.44 -18.78
N GLY A 199 -8.47 -9.72 -19.13
CA GLY A 199 -8.42 -8.84 -20.29
C GLY A 199 -9.31 -7.60 -20.15
N TRP A 200 -9.60 -7.16 -18.93
CA TRP A 200 -10.42 -5.99 -18.66
C TRP A 200 -9.59 -4.79 -18.20
N LYS A 201 -10.16 -3.60 -18.37
CA LYS A 201 -9.58 -2.38 -17.83
C LYS A 201 -9.85 -2.31 -16.33
N VAL A 202 -8.93 -1.72 -15.57
CA VAL A 202 -9.16 -1.38 -14.17
C VAL A 202 -10.25 -0.30 -14.11
N GLY A 203 -11.33 -0.61 -13.41
CA GLY A 203 -12.44 0.30 -13.14
C GLY A 203 -12.26 1.08 -11.84
N LYS A 204 -13.37 1.47 -11.23
CA LYS A 204 -13.41 2.27 -10.00
C LYS A 204 -13.22 1.39 -8.77
N LEU A 205 -12.69 2.01 -7.72
CA LEU A 205 -12.60 1.41 -6.40
C LEU A 205 -13.58 2.12 -5.45
N SER A 206 -14.42 1.34 -4.77
CA SER A 206 -15.37 1.83 -3.75
C SER A 206 -14.99 1.27 -2.39
N TRP A 207 -14.74 2.16 -1.42
CA TRP A 207 -14.28 1.82 -0.09
C TRP A 207 -15.38 2.09 0.93
N TYR A 208 -15.97 1.03 1.46
CA TYR A 208 -17.03 1.08 2.47
C TYR A 208 -16.40 0.85 3.84
N VAL A 209 -16.52 1.81 4.74
CA VAL A 209 -15.95 1.73 6.09
C VAL A 209 -17.03 1.85 7.15
N GLY A 210 -17.08 0.87 8.06
CA GLY A 210 -17.92 0.89 9.25
C GLY A 210 -17.52 2.01 10.20
N THR A 211 -16.29 1.96 10.74
CA THR A 211 -15.69 3.02 11.55
C THR A 211 -14.43 3.58 10.89
N PHE A 212 -14.49 4.81 10.38
CA PHE A 212 -13.33 5.47 9.81
C PHE A 212 -12.74 6.41 10.86
N HIS A 213 -11.52 6.12 11.31
CA HIS A 213 -10.97 6.75 12.51
C HIS A 213 -9.54 7.27 12.33
N ILE A 214 -9.18 8.22 13.18
CA ILE A 214 -7.83 8.73 13.37
C ILE A 214 -7.53 8.62 14.87
N TYR A 215 -6.47 7.91 15.22
CA TYR A 215 -6.03 7.84 16.62
C TYR A 215 -5.41 9.16 17.07
N ASN A 216 -5.52 9.48 18.37
CA ASN A 216 -4.95 10.68 18.99
C ASN A 216 -3.46 10.91 18.64
N ARG A 217 -2.66 9.84 18.58
CA ARG A 217 -1.24 9.88 18.17
C ARG A 217 -1.00 10.44 16.76
N HIS A 218 -2.05 10.53 15.94
CA HIS A 218 -2.00 11.08 14.59
C HIS A 218 -2.71 12.43 14.42
N TYR A 219 -3.25 13.03 15.47
CA TYR A 219 -3.99 14.30 15.36
C TYR A 219 -3.15 15.43 14.74
N SER A 220 -1.89 15.58 15.16
CA SER A 220 -0.99 16.59 14.55
C SER A 220 -0.77 16.35 13.05
N THR A 221 -0.68 15.09 12.62
CA THR A 221 -0.58 14.74 11.19
C THR A 221 -1.90 15.06 10.48
N ALA A 222 -3.03 14.73 11.08
CA ALA A 222 -4.36 14.99 10.53
C ALA A 222 -4.63 16.48 10.35
N GLU A 223 -4.29 17.31 11.34
CA GLU A 223 -4.39 18.78 11.26
C GLU A 223 -3.60 19.33 10.08
N LYS A 224 -2.33 18.92 9.94
CA LYS A 224 -1.48 19.35 8.83
C LYS A 224 -2.04 18.94 7.47
N ILE A 225 -2.48 17.69 7.32
CA ILE A 225 -3.12 17.20 6.10
C ILE A 225 -4.40 17.99 5.81
N SER A 226 -5.23 18.24 6.84
CA SER A 226 -6.51 18.95 6.68
C SER A 226 -6.37 20.42 6.28
N SER A 227 -5.23 21.03 6.60
CA SER A 227 -4.91 22.41 6.22
C SER A 227 -4.53 22.57 4.75
N MET A 228 -4.31 21.47 4.02
CA MET A 228 -3.94 21.50 2.61
C MET A 228 -5.14 21.85 1.72
N LYS A 229 -5.06 23.00 1.03
CA LYS A 229 -6.15 23.46 0.14
C LYS A 229 -6.15 22.77 -1.23
N ASN A 230 -4.97 22.47 -1.78
CA ASN A 230 -4.80 21.90 -3.11
C ASN A 230 -3.74 20.78 -3.06
N PRO A 231 -4.09 19.58 -2.57
CA PRO A 231 -3.13 18.49 -2.56
C PRO A 231 -2.81 18.07 -4.00
N VAL A 232 -1.52 18.01 -4.33
CA VAL A 232 -1.05 17.56 -5.65
C VAL A 232 -0.42 16.19 -5.50
N SER A 233 -0.91 15.23 -6.27
CA SER A 233 -0.27 13.92 -6.41
C SER A 233 0.74 13.95 -7.56
N MET A 234 1.79 13.12 -7.46
CA MET A 234 2.77 13.00 -8.56
C MET A 234 2.13 12.56 -9.89
N TYR A 235 0.97 11.90 -9.86
CA TYR A 235 0.25 11.47 -11.05
C TYR A 235 -0.38 12.62 -11.83
N GLU A 236 -0.68 13.74 -11.17
CA GLU A 236 -1.08 14.99 -11.84
C GLU A 236 0.11 15.70 -12.47
N CYS A 237 1.31 15.41 -12.00
CA CYS A 237 2.58 15.88 -12.53
C CYS A 237 3.14 14.96 -13.65
N GLN A 238 2.25 14.31 -14.41
CA GLN A 238 2.57 13.48 -15.58
C GLN A 238 3.39 12.20 -15.30
N ILE A 239 3.48 11.78 -14.03
CA ILE A 239 4.07 10.50 -13.69
C ILE A 239 3.02 9.41 -13.93
N ASN A 240 3.35 8.46 -14.80
CA ASN A 240 2.46 7.35 -15.08
C ASN A 240 2.55 6.27 -14.00
N PRO A 241 1.43 5.64 -13.61
CA PRO A 241 1.46 4.44 -12.80
C PRO A 241 2.33 3.34 -13.42
N THR A 242 3.17 2.70 -12.61
CA THR A 242 3.84 1.48 -13.07
C THR A 242 2.78 0.40 -13.27
N LYS A 243 2.68 -0.08 -14.53
CA LYS A 243 1.70 -1.08 -14.94
C LYS A 243 2.03 -2.44 -14.36
N ILE A 244 1.00 -3.21 -14.07
CA ILE A 244 1.10 -4.65 -13.88
C ILE A 244 0.73 -5.31 -15.21
N THR A 245 1.40 -6.40 -15.52
CA THR A 245 1.24 -7.24 -16.71
C THR A 245 1.13 -8.74 -16.37
N THR A 246 1.57 -9.14 -15.17
CA THR A 246 1.37 -10.47 -14.60
C THR A 246 -0.11 -10.76 -14.40
N CYS A 247 -0.50 -11.98 -14.76
CA CYS A 247 -1.83 -12.54 -14.50
C CYS A 247 -1.80 -13.47 -13.28
N ALA A 248 -2.98 -13.81 -12.75
CA ALA A 248 -3.12 -14.67 -11.59
C ALA A 248 -2.46 -16.03 -11.76
N GLU A 249 -2.37 -16.57 -12.98
CA GLU A 249 -1.70 -17.85 -13.25
C GLU A 249 -0.18 -17.82 -13.02
N ASN A 250 0.44 -16.65 -13.21
CA ASN A 250 1.90 -16.48 -13.15
C ASN A 250 2.35 -15.76 -11.86
N ILE A 251 1.40 -15.39 -10.99
CA ILE A 251 1.69 -14.55 -9.83
C ILE A 251 2.65 -15.22 -8.86
N ASP A 252 2.51 -16.53 -8.65
CA ASP A 252 3.33 -17.27 -7.70
C ASP A 252 4.78 -17.40 -8.18
N GLU A 253 5.01 -17.61 -9.49
CA GLU A 253 6.34 -17.63 -10.09
C GLU A 253 7.03 -16.27 -9.95
N VAL A 254 6.32 -15.20 -10.30
CA VAL A 254 6.87 -13.83 -10.22
C VAL A 254 7.17 -13.44 -8.77
N LEU A 255 6.29 -13.77 -7.82
CA LEU A 255 6.54 -13.52 -6.40
C LEU A 255 7.71 -14.33 -5.87
N ALA A 256 7.87 -15.59 -6.29
CA ALA A 256 9.03 -16.40 -5.91
C ALA A 256 10.34 -15.73 -6.34
N MET A 257 10.41 -15.18 -7.55
CA MET A 257 11.57 -14.42 -8.02
C MET A 257 11.80 -13.14 -7.20
N VAL A 258 10.74 -12.41 -6.84
CA VAL A 258 10.84 -11.23 -5.97
C VAL A 258 11.43 -11.59 -4.61
N PHE A 259 10.95 -12.66 -3.97
CA PHE A 259 11.50 -13.09 -2.67
C PHE A 259 12.93 -13.62 -2.77
N GLN A 260 13.29 -14.31 -3.85
CA GLN A 260 14.66 -14.76 -4.07
C GLN A 260 15.63 -13.58 -4.24
N ALA A 261 15.23 -12.54 -5.00
CA ALA A 261 16.02 -11.31 -5.13
C ALA A 261 16.11 -10.56 -3.79
N GLU A 262 14.99 -10.44 -3.08
CA GLU A 262 14.94 -9.85 -1.74
C GLU A 262 15.91 -10.56 -0.78
N GLU A 263 15.83 -11.88 -0.67
CA GLU A 263 16.66 -12.66 0.24
C GLU A 263 18.15 -12.54 -0.13
N ALA A 264 18.48 -12.59 -1.43
CA ALA A 264 19.84 -12.39 -1.90
C ALA A 264 20.40 -11.03 -1.46
N SER A 265 19.64 -9.94 -1.65
CA SER A 265 20.06 -8.61 -1.23
C SER A 265 20.08 -8.42 0.29
N ARG A 266 19.14 -9.04 1.03
CA ARG A 266 19.11 -9.03 2.51
C ARG A 266 20.34 -9.68 3.11
N ASN A 267 20.88 -10.70 2.44
CA ASN A 267 22.13 -11.36 2.81
C ASN A 267 23.39 -10.68 2.21
N GLY A 268 23.26 -9.49 1.64
CA GLY A 268 24.38 -8.70 1.09
C GLY A 268 24.85 -9.14 -0.31
N ASN A 269 24.20 -10.12 -0.95
CA ASN A 269 24.53 -10.56 -2.30
C ASN A 269 23.75 -9.76 -3.36
N PHE A 270 24.10 -8.48 -3.48
CA PHE A 270 23.43 -7.54 -4.41
C PHE A 270 23.61 -7.88 -5.88
N LYS A 271 24.71 -8.57 -6.23
CA LYS A 271 24.97 -9.04 -7.61
C LYS A 271 23.92 -10.08 -8.00
N ASN A 272 23.73 -11.11 -7.18
CA ASN A 272 22.72 -12.14 -7.41
C ASN A 272 21.30 -11.56 -7.42
N SER A 273 20.97 -10.65 -6.49
CA SER A 273 19.69 -9.92 -6.49
C SER A 273 19.43 -9.26 -7.84
N SER A 274 20.42 -8.53 -8.36
CA SER A 274 20.30 -7.82 -9.63
C SER A 274 20.23 -8.75 -10.85
N GLU A 275 20.79 -9.95 -10.79
CA GLU A 275 20.65 -10.99 -11.83
C GLU A 275 19.22 -11.56 -11.84
N ILE A 276 18.64 -11.85 -10.67
CA ILE A 276 17.26 -12.34 -10.54
C ILE A 276 16.26 -11.26 -10.98
N GLU A 277 16.44 -10.02 -10.53
CA GLU A 277 15.59 -8.88 -10.89
C GLU A 277 15.43 -8.71 -12.39
N LYS A 278 16.51 -8.89 -13.17
CA LYS A 278 16.49 -8.76 -14.64
C LYS A 278 15.59 -9.79 -15.32
N ASN A 279 15.41 -10.95 -14.70
CA ASN A 279 14.57 -12.02 -15.23
C ASN A 279 13.08 -11.80 -14.92
N ILE A 280 12.73 -10.87 -14.02
CA ILE A 280 11.33 -10.52 -13.74
C ILE A 280 10.80 -9.68 -14.92
N ALA A 281 9.99 -10.29 -15.78
CA ALA A 281 9.44 -9.64 -16.96
C ALA A 281 8.46 -8.50 -16.60
N ASP A 282 7.67 -8.68 -15.55
CA ASP A 282 6.69 -7.69 -15.14
C ASP A 282 7.36 -6.42 -14.57
N PRO A 283 7.01 -5.22 -15.08
CA PRO A 283 7.69 -4.00 -14.67
C PRO A 283 7.37 -3.59 -13.22
N PHE A 284 6.17 -3.89 -12.70
CA PHE A 284 5.82 -3.60 -11.31
C PHE A 284 6.58 -4.49 -10.35
N PHE A 285 6.56 -5.81 -10.55
CA PHE A 285 7.25 -6.75 -9.66
C PHE A 285 8.76 -6.63 -9.72
N ARG A 286 9.33 -6.32 -10.91
CA ARG A 286 10.76 -6.01 -11.03
C ARG A 286 11.15 -4.78 -10.22
N LYS A 287 10.38 -3.69 -10.32
CA LYS A 287 10.62 -2.48 -9.52
C LYS A 287 10.39 -2.71 -8.03
N ALA A 288 9.44 -3.57 -7.66
CA ALA A 288 9.27 -4.00 -6.28
C ALA A 288 10.52 -4.70 -5.76
N ALA A 289 11.08 -5.67 -6.50
CA ALA A 289 12.33 -6.33 -6.12
C ALA A 289 13.51 -5.34 -5.99
N THR A 290 13.68 -4.42 -6.96
CA THR A 290 14.70 -3.36 -6.87
C THR A 290 14.49 -2.44 -5.66
N LEU A 291 13.24 -2.10 -5.32
CA LEU A 291 12.92 -1.30 -4.14
C LEU A 291 13.29 -2.03 -2.84
N LEU A 292 13.02 -3.33 -2.73
CA LEU A 292 13.42 -4.14 -1.58
C LEU A 292 14.96 -4.26 -1.49
N LYS A 293 15.65 -4.38 -2.62
CA LYS A 293 17.12 -4.31 -2.69
C LYS A 293 17.66 -3.00 -2.13
N ILE A 294 17.06 -1.87 -2.49
CA ILE A 294 17.43 -0.53 -1.96
C ILE A 294 17.28 -0.48 -0.44
N TYR A 295 16.17 -1.02 0.10
CA TYR A 295 15.99 -1.11 1.55
C TYR A 295 17.07 -1.95 2.21
N ASN A 296 17.38 -3.12 1.64
CA ASN A 296 18.38 -4.04 2.19
C ASN A 296 19.78 -3.41 2.17
N ALA A 297 20.14 -2.71 1.09
CA ALA A 297 21.37 -1.92 1.02
C ALA A 297 21.43 -0.84 2.12
N LEU A 298 20.31 -0.17 2.39
CA LEU A 298 20.21 0.82 3.45
C LEU A 298 20.36 0.21 4.85
N GLN A 299 19.82 -0.99 5.11
CA GLN A 299 19.98 -1.69 6.39
C GLN A 299 21.40 -2.21 6.60
N LEU A 300 22.07 -2.61 5.53
CA LEU A 300 23.45 -3.08 5.56
C LEU A 300 24.49 -1.95 5.50
N ASN A 301 24.06 -0.69 5.62
CA ASN A 301 24.92 0.51 5.56
C ASN A 301 25.81 0.55 4.30
N VAL A 302 25.28 0.07 3.17
CA VAL A 302 25.95 0.19 1.88
C VAL A 302 26.13 1.66 1.51
N ASP A 303 27.22 1.97 0.82
CA ASP A 303 27.55 3.32 0.39
C ASP A 303 26.40 3.99 -0.39
N ARG A 304 26.20 5.29 -0.13
CA ARG A 304 25.08 6.05 -0.72
C ARG A 304 25.16 6.13 -2.23
N ASP A 305 26.34 6.16 -2.83
CA ASP A 305 26.49 6.22 -4.29
C ASP A 305 26.02 4.93 -4.94
N ILE A 306 26.22 3.79 -4.28
CA ILE A 306 25.69 2.51 -4.72
C ILE A 306 24.16 2.50 -4.63
N ILE A 307 23.59 2.98 -3.51
CA ILE A 307 22.13 3.10 -3.35
C ILE A 307 21.54 4.04 -4.42
N ASN A 308 22.21 5.15 -4.71
CA ASN A 308 21.81 6.09 -5.77
C ASN A 308 21.82 5.44 -7.16
N ASN A 309 22.73 4.50 -7.42
CA ASN A 309 22.70 3.73 -8.66
C ASN A 309 21.50 2.79 -8.75
N TYR A 310 21.14 2.11 -7.65
CA TYR A 310 19.90 1.31 -7.61
C TYR A 310 18.64 2.17 -7.76
N LEU A 311 18.61 3.38 -7.21
CA LEU A 311 17.51 4.32 -7.43
C LEU A 311 17.34 4.67 -8.92
N LYS A 312 18.44 4.88 -9.65
CA LYS A 312 18.40 5.13 -11.10
C LYS A 312 17.80 3.96 -11.88
N GLU A 313 17.96 2.72 -11.42
CA GLU A 313 17.35 1.52 -12.04
C GLU A 313 15.81 1.55 -11.98
N LEU A 314 15.22 2.26 -11.01
CA LEU A 314 13.77 2.48 -10.95
C LEU A 314 13.28 3.40 -12.09
N GLY A 315 14.16 4.15 -12.74
CA GLY A 315 13.83 5.05 -13.86
C GLY A 315 12.84 6.16 -13.49
N ASN A 316 12.23 6.80 -14.48
CA ASN A 316 11.16 7.78 -14.23
C ASN A 316 9.83 7.06 -13.90
N SER A 317 9.71 6.56 -12.67
CA SER A 317 8.54 5.80 -12.20
C SER A 317 8.00 6.32 -10.87
N ASP A 318 6.76 5.96 -10.58
CA ASP A 318 6.12 6.19 -9.29
C ASP A 318 6.86 5.53 -8.10
N PHE A 319 7.48 4.37 -8.31
CA PHE A 319 8.40 3.74 -7.34
C PHE A 319 9.59 4.63 -7.01
N HIS A 320 10.22 5.24 -8.02
CA HIS A 320 11.41 6.06 -7.84
C HIS A 320 11.09 7.30 -6.98
N ILE A 321 9.99 7.98 -7.28
CA ILE A 321 9.58 9.18 -6.53
C ILE A 321 9.23 8.83 -5.09
N ALA A 322 8.48 7.74 -4.87
CA ALA A 322 8.14 7.29 -3.53
C ALA A 322 9.39 6.89 -2.71
N ALA A 323 10.39 6.27 -3.34
CA ALA A 323 11.68 5.95 -2.71
C ALA A 323 12.48 7.20 -2.34
N LEU A 324 12.55 8.18 -3.25
CA LEU A 324 13.24 9.45 -3.02
C LEU A 324 12.60 10.24 -1.87
N GLU A 325 11.27 10.30 -1.80
CA GLU A 325 10.58 10.94 -0.68
C GLU A 325 11.00 10.33 0.65
N TYR A 326 10.98 9.00 0.76
CA TYR A 326 11.39 8.32 1.99
C TYR A 326 12.85 8.61 2.35
N LEU A 327 13.76 8.45 1.38
CA LEU A 327 15.20 8.58 1.62
C LEU A 327 15.63 10.01 1.92
N SER A 328 15.00 11.01 1.29
CA SER A 328 15.25 12.43 1.59
C SER A 328 15.00 12.77 3.06
N ARG A 329 13.96 12.21 3.66
CA ARG A 329 13.66 12.35 5.10
C ARG A 329 14.72 11.66 5.96
N LYS A 330 15.09 10.43 5.61
CA LYS A 330 16.04 9.62 6.39
C LYS A 330 17.47 10.17 6.33
N TRP A 331 17.94 10.62 5.17
CA TRP A 331 19.27 11.19 5.01
C TRP A 331 19.34 12.67 5.39
N LYS A 332 18.19 13.34 5.58
CA LYS A 332 18.09 14.80 5.76
C LYS A 332 18.83 15.57 4.66
N SER A 333 18.90 15.00 3.46
CA SER A 333 19.68 15.53 2.34
C SER A 333 18.79 16.34 1.41
N GLN A 334 19.08 17.63 1.30
CA GLN A 334 18.42 18.52 0.35
C GLN A 334 18.81 18.20 -1.10
N GLU A 335 19.97 17.59 -1.33
CA GLU A 335 20.42 17.12 -2.66
C GLU A 335 19.60 15.93 -3.15
N THR A 336 19.31 14.96 -2.26
CA THR A 336 18.42 13.82 -2.59
C THR A 336 17.01 14.30 -2.88
N LEU A 337 16.57 15.37 -2.20
CA LEU A 337 15.30 16.02 -2.52
C LEU A 337 15.36 16.80 -3.83
N ALA A 338 16.47 17.47 -4.14
CA ALA A 338 16.67 18.18 -5.40
C ALA A 338 16.68 17.23 -6.60
N ALA A 339 17.05 15.95 -6.43
CA ALA A 339 16.86 14.94 -7.48
C ALA A 339 15.38 14.72 -7.86
N VAL A 340 14.42 15.14 -7.02
CA VAL A 340 13.00 15.15 -7.37
C VAL A 340 12.65 16.32 -8.30
N SER A 341 13.38 17.44 -8.22
CA SER A 341 13.14 18.59 -9.10
C SER A 341 13.41 18.27 -10.58
N THR A 342 14.37 17.38 -10.84
CA THR A 342 14.66 16.92 -12.21
C THR A 342 13.61 15.97 -12.78
N ILE A 343 12.72 15.42 -11.93
CA ILE A 343 11.64 14.53 -12.31
C ILE A 343 10.35 15.31 -12.59
N SER A 344 10.02 16.28 -11.73
CA SER A 344 8.95 17.24 -11.97
C SER A 344 9.15 18.49 -11.12
N ASP A 345 9.38 19.63 -11.78
CA ASP A 345 9.46 20.94 -11.13
C ASP A 345 8.16 21.27 -10.38
N GLU A 346 6.99 20.89 -10.92
CA GLU A 346 5.68 21.11 -10.30
C GLU A 346 5.53 20.30 -9.01
N PHE A 347 5.90 19.02 -9.02
CA PHE A 347 5.86 18.18 -7.83
C PHE A 347 6.88 18.65 -6.80
N TYR A 348 8.08 19.04 -7.22
CA TYR A 348 9.11 19.57 -6.33
C TYR A 348 8.71 20.93 -5.73
N GLN A 349 8.12 21.84 -6.49
CA GLN A 349 7.58 23.11 -6.01
C GLN A 349 6.42 22.87 -5.04
N ALA A 350 5.50 21.96 -5.34
CA ALA A 350 4.45 21.55 -4.42
C ALA A 350 5.05 20.98 -3.12
N PHE A 351 5.98 20.03 -3.24
CA PHE A 351 6.63 19.37 -2.10
C PHE A 351 7.45 20.35 -1.24
N THR A 352 8.14 21.32 -1.84
CA THR A 352 8.98 22.30 -1.14
C THR A 352 8.21 23.51 -0.60
N SER A 353 7.11 23.93 -1.25
CA SER A 353 6.20 24.97 -0.76
C SER A 353 5.33 24.50 0.42
N MET A 354 5.13 23.19 0.56
CA MET A 354 4.43 22.56 1.68
C MET A 354 5.33 22.29 2.91
N LYS A 355 6.54 22.89 3.00
CA LYS A 355 7.47 22.67 4.13
C LYS A 355 6.89 23.14 5.47
N ASN A 356 6.83 22.22 6.43
CA ASN A 356 7.09 22.55 7.83
C ASN A 356 8.60 22.78 8.01
N PRO A 357 9.03 23.78 8.81
CA PRO A 357 10.44 23.97 9.11
C PRO A 357 10.99 22.69 9.75
N VAL A 358 12.20 22.31 9.37
CA VAL A 358 12.95 21.21 9.99
C VAL A 358 13.23 21.65 11.43
N ASN A 359 12.34 21.30 12.38
CA ASN A 359 12.66 21.41 13.80
C ASN A 359 13.61 20.27 14.14
N SER A 360 14.82 20.65 14.54
CA SER A 360 15.97 19.81 14.86
C SER A 360 15.87 19.08 16.20
N SER A 361 14.71 19.02 16.83
CA SER A 361 14.52 18.38 18.13
C SER A 361 13.52 17.22 18.01
N LEU A 362 14.07 16.02 17.86
CA LEU A 362 13.56 14.73 18.37
C LEU A 362 14.58 13.67 17.92
N ILE A 363 15.75 13.74 18.56
CA ILE A 363 16.68 12.63 18.71
C ILE A 363 16.52 12.21 20.17
N THR A 364 15.67 11.21 20.41
CA THR A 364 15.76 10.20 21.46
C THR A 364 14.79 9.10 21.09
#